data_AF-A0AAU8JNR5-F1
#
_entry.id   AF-A0AAU8JNR5-F1
#
_cell.length_a   1.000
_cell.length_b   1.000
_cell.length_c   1.000
_cell.angle_alpha   90.00
_cell.angle_beta   90.00
_cell.angle_gamma   90.00
#
_symmetry.space_group_name_H-M   'P 1'
#
loop_
_entity.id
_entity.type
_entity.pdbx_description
1 polymer ?
#
loop_
_entity_poly.entity_id
_entity_poly.type
_entity_poly.pdbx_seq_one_letter_code
_entity_poly.pdbx_strand_id
1 'polypeptide(L)'
;MTELPAPGRDTTVPRPVIDPGLPARDRTRIDRILTGYPHLFAHPADAEPPRYTSGVAVGSLPGVVATAGAGGVAALLPGLVDQAGPSGPTGPTGLMGSVGEAVLRAVEWAGGAGPFVLAGAGAYVAGILAVRYGRSRAANRTLAQARAHCVHPAALTPEAAGLLARAQRAIATVTASRTHRSDLAGLRPYDDLHLPAEEWEIARTLQAHSRLSAGPADPGPVPAEEQRALDEVLAGTERRVRALESYAHRVAATDRATITAEPPDGEPSPRREQLLHLLARTAADDLAAAETLALADRLPPPDPAGP
;
A
#
# COMPACT_ATOMS: atom_id res chain seq x y z
N MET A 1 4.84 -2.47 -38.06
CA MET A 1 5.38 -2.87 -36.74
C MET A 1 4.33 -2.49 -35.72
N THR A 2 3.35 -3.37 -35.56
CA THR A 2 2.13 -3.13 -34.78
C THR A 2 2.40 -3.64 -33.38
N GLU A 3 2.62 -2.74 -32.42
CA GLU A 3 2.64 -3.11 -31.01
C GLU A 3 1.26 -3.67 -30.65
N LEU A 4 1.20 -5.00 -30.41
CA LEU A 4 0.06 -5.61 -29.77
C LEU A 4 -0.08 -5.01 -28.36
N PRO A 5 -1.30 -4.63 -27.93
CA PRO A 5 -1.54 -4.28 -26.54
C PRO A 5 -1.17 -5.48 -25.66
N ALA A 6 -0.36 -5.22 -24.64
CA ALA A 6 0.07 -6.23 -23.67
C ALA A 6 -1.15 -6.99 -23.12
N PRO A 7 -1.09 -8.33 -23.01
CA PRO A 7 -2.21 -9.14 -22.56
C PRO A 7 -2.70 -8.64 -21.20
N GLY A 8 -3.99 -8.34 -21.13
CA GLY A 8 -4.66 -7.91 -19.91
C GLY A 8 -4.34 -8.87 -18.78
N ARG A 9 -3.71 -8.36 -17.72
CA ARG A 9 -3.54 -9.09 -16.47
C ARG A 9 -4.90 -9.67 -16.09
N ASP A 10 -4.96 -10.98 -15.84
CA ASP A 10 -6.12 -11.62 -15.24
C ASP A 10 -6.56 -10.80 -14.01
N THR A 11 -7.64 -10.04 -14.17
CA THR A 11 -8.13 -9.09 -13.15
C THR A 11 -8.89 -9.79 -12.03
N THR A 12 -8.69 -11.10 -11.85
CA THR A 12 -9.31 -11.89 -10.79
C THR A 12 -8.57 -11.74 -9.47
N VAL A 13 -7.26 -11.46 -9.50
CA VAL A 13 -6.48 -11.25 -8.27
C VAL A 13 -6.45 -9.76 -7.94
N PRO A 14 -7.03 -9.32 -6.79
CA PRO A 14 -6.96 -7.93 -6.39
C PRO A 14 -5.51 -7.52 -6.15
N ARG A 15 -5.20 -6.25 -6.37
CA ARG A 15 -3.88 -5.68 -6.06
C ARG A 15 -3.81 -5.25 -4.58
N PRO A 16 -2.61 -5.21 -3.97
CA PRO A 16 -2.43 -4.59 -2.65
C PRO A 16 -2.90 -3.13 -2.66
N VAL A 17 -3.58 -2.72 -1.59
CA VAL A 17 -4.04 -1.34 -1.39
C VAL A 17 -3.18 -0.68 -0.34
N ILE A 18 -2.66 0.50 -0.64
CA ILE A 18 -1.81 1.31 0.24
C ILE A 18 -2.62 2.53 0.68
N ASP A 19 -2.49 2.89 1.96
CA ASP A 19 -3.12 4.08 2.53
C ASP A 19 -2.78 5.35 1.73
N PRO A 20 -3.77 6.04 1.12
CA PRO A 20 -3.55 7.24 0.34
C PRO A 20 -3.14 8.44 1.20
N GLY A 21 -3.44 8.43 2.51
CA GLY A 21 -3.06 9.48 3.47
C GLY A 21 -1.57 9.50 3.80
N LEU A 22 -0.82 8.47 3.39
CA LEU A 22 0.62 8.43 3.60
C LEU A 22 1.38 9.41 2.68
N PRO A 23 2.47 10.03 3.19
CA PRO A 23 3.40 10.80 2.37
C PRO A 23 3.86 9.98 1.16
N ALA A 24 4.00 10.63 0.00
CA ALA A 24 4.38 9.96 -1.25
C ALA A 24 5.67 9.14 -1.12
N ARG A 25 6.64 9.66 -0.35
CA ARG A 25 7.91 8.97 -0.05
C ARG A 25 7.69 7.62 0.65
N ASP A 26 6.76 7.56 1.60
CA ASP A 26 6.47 6.36 2.37
C ASP A 26 5.67 5.36 1.53
N ARG A 27 4.73 5.84 0.71
CA ARG A 27 4.01 5.01 -0.26
C ARG A 27 4.96 4.31 -1.23
N THR A 28 5.91 5.03 -1.84
CA THR A 28 6.94 4.42 -2.71
C THR A 28 7.82 3.41 -1.98
N ARG A 29 8.11 3.65 -0.70
CA ARG A 29 8.89 2.71 0.12
C ARG A 29 8.14 1.42 0.38
N ILE A 30 6.87 1.52 0.77
CA ILE A 30 5.99 0.37 1.02
C ILE A 30 5.78 -0.41 -0.27
N ASP A 31 5.49 0.28 -1.38
CA ASP A 31 5.32 -0.31 -2.71
C ASP A 31 6.56 -1.11 -3.16
N ARG A 32 7.76 -0.57 -2.94
CA ARG A 32 9.02 -1.28 -3.21
C ARG A 32 9.17 -2.55 -2.37
N ILE A 33 8.80 -2.51 -1.09
CA ILE A 33 8.87 -3.68 -0.20
C ILE A 33 7.83 -4.72 -0.61
N LEU A 34 6.61 -4.30 -0.95
CA LEU A 34 5.54 -5.18 -1.44
C LEU A 34 5.95 -5.90 -2.73
N THR A 35 6.57 -5.17 -3.66
CA THR A 35 7.02 -5.72 -4.94
C THR A 35 8.22 -6.66 -4.77
N GLY A 36 9.16 -6.32 -3.89
CA GLY A 36 10.36 -7.14 -3.65
C GLY A 36 10.12 -8.37 -2.78
N TYR A 37 9.18 -8.29 -1.83
CA TYR A 37 8.96 -9.31 -0.80
C TYR A 37 7.47 -9.52 -0.49
N PRO A 38 6.64 -9.94 -1.46
CA PRO A 38 5.19 -10.07 -1.28
C PRO A 38 4.82 -11.08 -0.18
N HIS A 39 5.63 -12.14 -0.01
CA HIS A 39 5.43 -13.16 1.03
C HIS A 39 5.49 -12.59 2.46
N LEU A 40 6.21 -11.49 2.69
CA LEU A 40 6.28 -10.85 4.01
C LEU A 40 4.96 -10.21 4.43
N PHE A 41 4.00 -10.02 3.52
CA PHE A 41 2.68 -9.45 3.80
C PHE A 41 1.56 -10.48 3.76
N ALA A 42 1.87 -11.71 3.36
CA ALA A 42 0.90 -12.80 3.24
C ALA A 42 0.61 -13.52 4.58
N HIS A 43 1.35 -13.23 5.65
CA HIS A 43 1.11 -13.82 6.97
C HIS A 43 0.54 -12.80 7.94
N PRO A 44 -0.55 -13.14 8.66
CA PRO A 44 -1.10 -12.28 9.70
C PRO A 44 -0.03 -12.03 10.76
N ALA A 45 0.11 -10.76 11.15
CA ALA A 45 1.11 -10.31 12.14
C ALA A 45 0.94 -10.97 13.52
N ASP A 46 -0.19 -11.64 13.73
CA ASP A 46 -0.56 -12.32 14.97
C ASP A 46 0.03 -13.73 15.08
N ALA A 47 0.71 -14.24 14.03
CA ALA A 47 1.63 -15.34 14.20
C ALA A 47 2.78 -14.84 15.07
N GLU A 48 2.69 -15.09 16.38
CA GLU A 48 3.75 -14.79 17.34
C GLU A 48 5.07 -15.18 16.69
N PRO A 49 6.05 -14.24 16.58
CA PRO A 49 7.36 -14.63 16.09
C PRO A 49 7.80 -15.81 16.93
N PRO A 50 8.29 -16.91 16.34
CA PRO A 50 8.63 -18.11 17.09
C PRO A 50 9.48 -17.65 18.26
N ARG A 51 8.93 -17.81 19.47
CA ARG A 51 9.64 -17.53 20.70
C ARG A 51 10.75 -18.57 20.73
N TYR A 52 11.85 -18.27 20.06
CA TYR A 52 13.11 -18.93 20.30
C TYR A 52 13.41 -18.57 21.74
N THR A 53 12.97 -19.44 22.64
CA THR A 53 13.42 -19.49 24.01
C THR A 53 14.91 -19.71 23.90
N SER A 54 15.67 -18.61 23.85
CA SER A 54 17.09 -18.66 24.07
C SER A 54 17.23 -19.15 25.51
N GLY A 55 17.31 -20.47 25.68
CA GLY A 55 17.73 -21.14 26.91
C GLY A 55 19.20 -20.87 27.23
N VAL A 56 19.67 -19.66 26.94
CA VAL A 56 20.89 -19.13 27.53
C VAL A 56 20.41 -18.49 28.82
N ALA A 57 20.44 -19.29 29.89
CA ALA A 57 20.37 -18.79 31.24
C ALA A 57 21.52 -17.80 31.42
N VAL A 58 21.24 -16.52 31.15
CA VAL A 58 22.10 -15.42 31.58
C VAL A 58 21.87 -15.33 33.07
N GLY A 59 22.58 -16.18 33.81
CA GLY A 59 22.77 -16.01 35.23
C GLY A 59 23.31 -14.61 35.43
N SER A 60 22.53 -13.80 36.13
CA SER A 60 22.95 -12.51 36.64
C SER A 60 24.15 -12.72 37.55
N LEU A 61 25.37 -12.61 37.00
CA LEU A 61 26.55 -12.32 37.80
C LEU A 61 26.55 -10.82 38.06
N PRO A 62 26.27 -10.36 39.30
CA PRO A 62 26.45 -8.97 39.65
C PRO A 62 27.96 -8.69 39.70
N GLY A 63 28.40 -7.71 38.91
CA GLY A 63 29.64 -7.00 39.18
C GLY A 63 30.93 -7.58 38.60
N VAL A 64 31.08 -7.60 37.26
CA VAL A 64 32.40 -7.41 36.62
C VAL A 64 32.19 -6.64 35.31
N VAL A 65 31.84 -5.35 35.39
CA VAL A 65 32.02 -4.41 34.28
C VAL A 65 32.83 -3.24 34.79
N ALA A 66 34.12 -3.50 35.02
CA ALA A 66 35.14 -2.48 35.05
C ALA A 66 36.45 -3.17 34.68
N THR A 67 37.16 -2.62 33.69
CA THR A 67 38.57 -2.92 33.35
C THR A 67 38.89 -4.23 32.62
N ALA A 68 38.59 -4.29 31.32
CA ALA A 68 39.39 -4.98 30.28
C ALA A 68 38.68 -4.78 28.92
N GLY A 69 39.25 -4.28 27.84
CA GLY A 69 40.58 -3.75 27.58
C GLY A 69 40.57 -3.26 26.13
N ALA A 70 40.95 -2.01 25.91
CA ALA A 70 41.22 -1.48 24.58
C ALA A 70 42.40 -2.19 23.88
N GLY A 71 43.14 -3.07 24.58
CA GLY A 71 44.28 -3.81 24.05
C GLY A 71 43.97 -5.14 23.35
N GLY A 72 42.79 -5.75 23.57
CA GLY A 72 42.51 -7.10 23.06
C GLY A 72 42.19 -7.17 21.56
N VAL A 73 41.61 -6.11 20.99
CA VAL A 73 41.21 -6.09 19.57
C VAL A 73 42.38 -5.71 18.66
N ALA A 74 43.36 -4.95 19.15
CA ALA A 74 44.53 -4.54 18.37
C ALA A 74 45.48 -5.70 18.04
N ALA A 75 45.52 -6.75 18.87
CA ALA A 75 46.41 -7.90 18.66
C ALA A 75 45.93 -8.86 17.55
N LEU A 76 44.67 -8.77 17.10
CA LEU A 76 44.11 -9.65 16.06
C LEU A 76 44.10 -9.02 14.65
N LEU A 77 44.48 -7.74 14.52
CA LEU A 77 44.49 -7.05 13.23
C LEU A 77 45.68 -7.37 12.29
N PRO A 78 46.91 -7.69 12.77
CA PRO A 78 48.03 -7.95 11.84
C PRO A 78 47.92 -9.27 11.08
N GLY A 79 47.28 -10.30 11.64
CA GLY A 79 47.22 -11.63 11.01
C GLY A 79 46.16 -11.78 9.91
N LEU A 80 45.19 -10.87 9.85
CA LEU A 80 44.08 -10.92 8.88
C LEU A 80 44.39 -10.20 7.56
N VAL A 81 45.44 -9.37 7.53
CA VAL A 81 45.88 -8.66 6.32
C VAL A 81 46.89 -9.48 5.52
N ASP A 82 47.56 -10.47 6.13
CA ASP A 82 48.62 -11.26 5.48
C ASP A 82 48.13 -12.60 4.87
N GLN A 83 46.84 -12.94 5.01
CA GLN A 83 46.23 -14.15 4.42
C GLN A 83 45.41 -13.91 3.14
N ALA A 84 45.57 -12.75 2.50
CA ALA A 84 45.07 -12.52 1.14
C ALA A 84 46.02 -13.15 0.08
N GLY A 85 46.25 -14.46 0.19
CA GLY A 85 46.87 -15.27 -0.87
C GLY A 85 45.80 -15.71 -1.88
N PRO A 86 46.04 -15.61 -3.20
CA PRO A 86 45.05 -15.95 -4.20
C PRO A 86 44.95 -17.47 -4.40
N SER A 87 43.71 -17.93 -4.62
CA SER A 87 43.29 -19.22 -5.22
C SER A 87 42.87 -20.34 -4.24
N GLY A 88 41.56 -20.48 -4.04
CA GLY A 88 40.94 -21.69 -3.49
C GLY A 88 39.41 -21.69 -3.66
N PRO A 89 38.78 -22.79 -4.09
CA PRO A 89 37.39 -22.83 -4.56
C PRO A 89 36.38 -22.64 -3.42
N THR A 90 35.58 -21.58 -3.51
CA THR A 90 34.53 -21.21 -2.57
C THR A 90 33.29 -22.09 -2.72
N GLY A 91 33.19 -23.15 -1.91
CA GLY A 91 31.94 -23.87 -1.66
C GLY A 91 31.26 -23.38 -0.35
N PRO A 92 29.92 -23.38 -0.27
CA PRO A 92 29.16 -22.88 0.90
C PRO A 92 29.38 -23.69 2.19
N THR A 93 30.01 -24.86 2.11
CA THR A 93 30.42 -25.69 3.25
C THR A 93 31.74 -25.25 3.90
N GLY A 94 32.55 -24.41 3.25
CA GLY A 94 33.85 -23.98 3.78
C GLY A 94 33.77 -22.91 4.89
N LEU A 95 32.68 -22.14 4.92
CA LEU A 95 32.53 -21.00 5.85
C LEU A 95 32.20 -21.45 7.29
N MET A 96 31.65 -22.65 7.48
CA MET A 96 31.35 -23.19 8.81
C MET A 96 32.56 -23.91 9.43
N GLY A 97 33.46 -24.47 8.62
CA GLY A 97 34.70 -25.10 9.08
C GLY A 97 35.77 -24.09 9.53
N SER A 98 35.88 -22.94 8.85
CA SER A 98 36.91 -21.95 9.13
C SER A 98 36.73 -21.24 10.48
N VAL A 99 35.48 -21.06 10.95
CA VAL A 99 35.21 -20.45 12.26
C VAL A 99 35.58 -21.42 13.40
N GLY A 100 35.36 -22.73 13.22
CA GLY A 100 35.68 -23.74 14.21
C GLY A 100 37.19 -23.91 14.43
N GLU A 101 37.97 -23.98 13.35
CA GLU A 101 39.43 -24.07 13.43
C GLU A 101 40.08 -22.80 13.99
N ALA A 102 39.57 -21.61 13.64
CA ALA A 102 40.08 -20.35 14.19
C ALA A 102 39.88 -20.24 15.70
N VAL A 103 38.74 -20.74 16.22
CA VAL A 103 38.44 -20.76 17.66
C VAL A 103 39.34 -21.75 18.40
N LEU A 104 39.51 -22.96 17.88
CA LEU A 104 40.37 -23.99 18.51
C LEU A 104 41.84 -23.58 18.54
N ARG A 105 42.35 -22.96 17.46
CA ARG A 105 43.74 -22.47 17.38
C ARG A 105 44.00 -21.27 18.31
N ALA A 106 42.98 -20.44 18.53
CA ALA A 106 43.06 -19.34 19.50
C ALA A 106 43.09 -19.84 20.96
N VAL A 107 42.49 -21.00 21.24
CA VAL A 107 42.50 -21.63 22.57
C VAL A 107 43.88 -22.25 22.88
N GLU A 108 44.55 -22.86 21.90
CA GLU A 108 45.91 -23.42 22.10
C GLU A 108 47.00 -22.36 22.26
N TRP A 109 46.89 -21.20 21.61
CA TRP A 109 47.84 -20.09 21.77
C TRP A 109 47.72 -19.37 23.12
N ALA A 110 46.64 -19.59 23.86
CA ALA A 110 46.33 -18.89 25.09
C ALA A 110 46.88 -19.61 26.34
N GLY A 111 48.18 -19.92 26.36
CA GLY A 111 48.91 -20.53 27.49
C GLY A 111 49.04 -19.66 28.76
N GLY A 112 48.15 -18.69 28.98
CA GLY A 112 48.14 -17.80 30.15
C GLY A 112 47.18 -16.60 30.05
N ALA A 113 46.77 -16.24 28.82
CA ALA A 113 45.81 -15.16 28.56
C ALA A 113 44.35 -15.64 28.34
N GLY A 114 44.08 -16.93 28.60
CA GLY A 114 42.81 -17.62 28.36
C GLY A 114 41.53 -16.89 28.77
N PRO A 115 41.43 -16.25 29.95
CA PRO A 115 40.19 -15.58 30.34
C PRO A 115 39.89 -14.31 29.51
N PHE A 116 40.91 -13.58 29.05
CA PHE A 116 40.71 -12.35 28.29
C PHE A 116 40.30 -12.61 26.83
N VAL A 117 40.82 -13.69 26.22
CA VAL A 117 40.43 -14.10 24.87
C VAL A 117 38.97 -14.59 24.85
N LEU A 118 38.56 -15.36 25.86
CA LEU A 118 37.17 -15.79 26.01
C LEU A 118 36.22 -14.63 26.27
N ALA A 119 36.61 -13.66 27.11
CA ALA A 119 35.82 -12.45 27.36
C ALA A 119 35.68 -11.59 26.09
N GLY A 120 36.76 -11.42 25.31
CA GLY A 120 36.74 -10.70 24.05
C GLY A 120 35.88 -11.38 22.98
N ALA A 121 36.00 -12.72 22.84
CA ALA A 121 35.17 -13.50 21.93
C ALA A 121 33.69 -13.47 22.33
N GLY A 122 33.38 -13.56 23.64
CA GLY A 122 32.03 -13.42 24.16
C GLY A 122 31.42 -12.05 23.88
N ALA A 123 32.18 -10.97 24.12
CA ALA A 123 31.75 -9.60 23.81
C ALA A 123 31.53 -9.38 22.31
N TYR A 124 32.39 -9.96 21.46
CA TYR A 124 32.27 -9.89 20.00
C TYR A 124 31.02 -10.62 19.50
N VAL A 125 30.77 -11.85 19.96
CA VAL A 125 29.56 -12.63 19.61
C VAL A 125 28.30 -11.93 20.13
N ALA A 126 28.32 -11.42 21.36
CA ALA A 126 27.22 -10.64 21.92
C ALA A 126 26.96 -9.36 21.13
N GLY A 127 28.01 -8.65 20.67
CA GLY A 127 27.91 -7.48 19.81
C GLY A 127 27.28 -7.80 18.44
N ILE A 128 27.71 -8.89 17.80
CA ILE A 128 27.11 -9.35 16.52
C ILE A 128 25.63 -9.71 16.71
N LEU A 129 25.31 -10.45 17.78
CA LEU A 129 23.93 -10.79 18.11
C LEU A 129 23.11 -9.53 18.39
N ALA A 130 23.62 -8.58 19.19
CA ALA A 130 22.95 -7.32 19.46
C ALA A 130 22.67 -6.50 18.18
N VAL A 131 23.62 -6.45 17.25
CA VAL A 131 23.44 -5.79 15.95
C VAL A 131 22.42 -6.52 15.08
N ARG A 132 22.46 -7.86 15.02
CA ARG A 132 21.48 -8.65 14.25
C ARG A 132 20.08 -8.54 14.85
N TYR A 133 19.92 -8.74 16.16
CA TYR A 133 18.64 -8.61 16.86
C TYR A 133 18.10 -7.18 16.86
N GLY A 134 18.97 -6.18 16.99
CA GLY A 134 18.61 -4.76 16.88
C GLY A 134 18.09 -4.41 15.49
N ARG A 135 18.78 -4.87 14.43
CA ARG A 135 18.31 -4.75 13.05
C ARG A 135 17.01 -5.51 12.80
N SER A 136 16.85 -6.71 13.35
CA SER A 136 15.61 -7.49 13.23
C SER A 136 14.44 -6.79 13.93
N ARG A 137 14.64 -6.17 15.10
CA ARG A 137 13.59 -5.38 15.77
C ARG A 137 13.24 -4.11 15.00
N ALA A 138 14.23 -3.39 14.48
CA ALA A 138 13.99 -2.20 13.67
C ALA A 138 13.28 -2.56 12.34
N ALA A 139 13.70 -3.65 11.69
CA ALA A 139 13.06 -4.20 10.51
C ALA A 139 11.62 -4.66 10.79
N ASN A 140 11.39 -5.36 11.90
CA ASN A 140 10.05 -5.80 12.31
C ASN A 140 9.13 -4.62 12.65
N ARG A 141 9.64 -3.57 13.30
CA ARG A 141 8.86 -2.33 13.53
C ARG A 141 8.48 -1.66 12.22
N THR A 142 9.44 -1.56 11.29
CA THR A 142 9.20 -0.97 9.96
C THR A 142 8.18 -1.79 9.17
N LEU A 143 8.27 -3.13 9.25
CA LEU A 143 7.33 -4.04 8.60
C LEU A 143 5.94 -3.99 9.25
N ALA A 144 5.86 -3.93 10.58
CA ALA A 144 4.61 -3.78 11.31
C ALA A 144 3.92 -2.45 10.97
N GLN A 145 4.69 -1.36 10.92
CA GLN A 145 4.20 -0.06 10.50
C GLN A 145 3.75 -0.08 9.04
N ALA A 146 4.50 -0.71 8.13
CA ALA A 146 4.10 -0.88 6.74
C ALA A 146 2.79 -1.69 6.63
N ARG A 147 2.66 -2.79 7.37
CA ARG A 147 1.46 -3.64 7.42
C ARG A 147 0.23 -2.89 7.95
N ALA A 148 0.40 -1.91 8.83
CA ALA A 148 -0.71 -1.08 9.31
C ALA A 148 -1.28 -0.16 8.22
N HIS A 149 -0.48 0.18 7.21
CA HIS A 149 -0.86 1.07 6.10
C HIS A 149 -0.95 0.36 4.74
N CYS A 150 -1.00 -0.97 4.74
CA CYS A 150 -1.25 -1.74 3.52
C CYS A 150 -2.18 -2.92 3.78
N VAL A 151 -3.13 -3.13 2.87
CA VAL A 151 -3.99 -4.32 2.86
C VAL A 151 -3.53 -5.23 1.73
N HIS A 152 -3.06 -6.43 2.10
CA HIS A 152 -2.62 -7.43 1.15
C HIS A 152 -3.75 -8.43 0.84
N PRO A 153 -4.01 -8.76 -0.44
CA PRO A 153 -5.03 -9.73 -0.87
C PRO A 153 -5.00 -11.07 -0.12
N ALA A 154 -3.81 -11.61 0.12
CA ALA A 154 -3.63 -12.89 0.80
C ALA A 154 -4.07 -12.87 2.28
N ALA A 155 -4.28 -11.70 2.87
CA ALA A 155 -4.82 -11.56 4.23
C ALA A 155 -6.36 -11.49 4.25
N LEU A 156 -7.01 -11.54 3.08
CA LEU A 156 -8.47 -11.49 2.95
C LEU A 156 -9.05 -12.89 2.78
N THR A 157 -10.27 -13.10 3.24
CA THR A 157 -11.05 -14.28 2.85
C THR A 157 -11.31 -14.26 1.34
N PRO A 158 -11.57 -15.41 0.68
CA PRO A 158 -11.82 -15.44 -0.76
C PRO A 158 -12.97 -14.54 -1.22
N GLU A 159 -14.04 -14.46 -0.43
CA GLU A 159 -15.18 -13.58 -0.70
C GLU A 159 -14.81 -12.10 -0.60
N ALA A 160 -14.10 -11.72 0.47
CA ALA A 160 -13.62 -10.36 0.67
C ALA A 160 -12.62 -9.94 -0.43
N ALA A 161 -11.73 -10.83 -0.84
CA ALA A 161 -10.83 -10.60 -1.97
C ALA A 161 -11.60 -10.36 -3.28
N GLY A 162 -12.67 -11.12 -3.52
CA GLY A 162 -13.54 -10.93 -4.70
C GLY A 162 -14.22 -9.56 -4.72
N LEU A 163 -14.72 -9.08 -3.56
CA LEU A 163 -15.31 -7.73 -3.45
C LEU A 163 -14.28 -6.64 -3.69
N LEU A 164 -13.06 -6.78 -3.16
CA LEU A 164 -11.99 -5.82 -3.39
C LEU A 164 -11.62 -5.75 -4.88
N ALA A 165 -11.50 -6.90 -5.55
CA ALA A 165 -11.18 -6.96 -6.98
C ALA A 165 -12.23 -6.24 -7.84
N ARG A 166 -13.52 -6.41 -7.50
CA ARG A 166 -14.64 -5.70 -8.14
C ARG A 166 -14.55 -4.19 -7.95
N ALA A 167 -14.30 -3.72 -6.72
CA ALA A 167 -14.11 -2.30 -6.43
C ALA A 167 -12.95 -1.70 -7.25
N GLN A 168 -11.81 -2.39 -7.28
CA GLN A 168 -10.63 -1.99 -8.03
C GLN A 168 -10.90 -1.90 -9.54
N ARG A 169 -11.66 -2.84 -10.09
CA ARG A 169 -12.05 -2.83 -11.51
C ARG A 169 -12.97 -1.64 -11.83
N ALA A 170 -13.90 -1.32 -10.93
CA ALA A 170 -14.76 -0.15 -11.09
C ALA A 170 -13.95 1.15 -11.08
N ILE A 171 -13.02 1.31 -10.14
CA ILE A 171 -12.11 2.47 -10.08
C ILE A 171 -11.23 2.55 -11.33
N ALA A 172 -10.65 1.42 -11.76
CA ALA A 172 -9.84 1.38 -12.98
C ALA A 172 -10.66 1.79 -14.22
N THR A 173 -11.94 1.42 -14.27
CA THR A 173 -12.86 1.81 -15.35
C THR A 173 -13.09 3.32 -15.37
N VAL A 174 -13.33 3.93 -14.21
CA VAL A 174 -13.51 5.40 -14.09
C VAL A 174 -12.22 6.12 -14.48
N THR A 175 -11.09 5.73 -13.90
CA THR A 175 -9.80 6.41 -14.12
C THR A 175 -9.25 6.24 -15.53
N ALA A 176 -9.57 5.14 -16.23
CA ALA A 176 -9.21 4.93 -17.64
C ALA A 176 -10.13 5.67 -18.62
N SER A 177 -11.31 6.11 -18.17
CA SER A 177 -12.31 6.77 -19.00
C SER A 177 -11.76 8.02 -19.68
N ARG A 178 -12.25 8.32 -20.88
CA ARG A 178 -11.88 9.55 -21.60
C ARG A 178 -12.38 10.75 -20.81
N THR A 179 -13.61 10.71 -20.30
CA THR A 179 -14.20 11.78 -19.48
C THR A 179 -13.31 12.16 -18.30
N HIS A 180 -12.73 11.18 -17.58
CA HIS A 180 -11.77 11.42 -16.50
C HIS A 180 -10.45 12.00 -17.01
N ARG A 181 -9.89 11.42 -18.08
CA ARG A 181 -8.58 11.85 -18.63
C ARG A 181 -8.60 13.25 -19.22
N SER A 182 -9.67 13.63 -19.91
CA SER A 182 -9.83 14.97 -20.49
C SER A 182 -10.52 15.97 -19.55
N ASP A 183 -10.84 15.56 -18.31
CA ASP A 183 -11.49 16.38 -17.29
C ASP A 183 -12.72 17.15 -17.80
N LEU A 184 -13.51 16.53 -18.69
CA LEU A 184 -14.61 17.21 -19.39
C LEU A 184 -15.70 17.72 -18.43
N ALA A 185 -15.79 17.11 -17.26
CA ALA A 185 -16.75 17.44 -16.22
C ALA A 185 -16.13 18.22 -15.04
N GLY A 186 -14.82 18.52 -15.06
CA GLY A 186 -14.12 19.12 -13.91
C GLY A 186 -14.07 18.22 -12.67
N LEU A 187 -14.38 16.92 -12.82
CA LEU A 187 -14.50 15.95 -11.74
C LEU A 187 -13.17 15.26 -11.42
N ARG A 188 -12.16 15.38 -12.29
CA ARG A 188 -10.90 14.67 -12.09
C ARG A 188 -10.22 14.98 -10.75
N PRO A 189 -10.12 16.25 -10.28
CA PRO A 189 -9.50 16.53 -8.98
C PRO A 189 -10.24 15.89 -7.81
N TYR A 190 -11.57 15.77 -7.92
CA TYR A 190 -12.40 15.09 -6.93
C TYR A 190 -12.15 13.58 -6.98
N ASP A 191 -12.23 12.96 -8.16
CA ASP A 191 -12.05 11.52 -8.32
C ASP A 191 -10.64 11.04 -7.96
N ASP A 192 -9.60 11.81 -8.31
CA ASP A 192 -8.20 11.51 -7.98
C ASP A 192 -7.93 11.55 -6.45
N LEU A 193 -8.72 12.29 -5.68
CA LEU A 193 -8.66 12.34 -4.22
C LEU A 193 -9.56 11.28 -3.56
N HIS A 194 -10.81 11.18 -4.03
CA HIS A 194 -11.86 10.39 -3.39
C HIS A 194 -11.76 8.90 -3.72
N LEU A 195 -11.48 8.51 -4.96
CA LEU A 195 -11.47 7.09 -5.34
C LEU A 195 -10.39 6.28 -4.59
N PRO A 196 -9.15 6.78 -4.40
CA PRO A 196 -8.16 6.07 -3.59
C PRO A 196 -8.57 5.96 -2.12
N ALA A 197 -9.22 6.99 -1.56
CA ALA A 197 -9.72 6.97 -0.19
C ALA A 197 -10.86 5.94 -0.02
N GLU A 198 -11.79 5.90 -0.97
CA GLU A 198 -12.87 4.91 -1.02
C GLU A 198 -12.32 3.47 -1.12
N GLU A 199 -11.32 3.25 -1.99
CA GLU A 199 -10.65 1.94 -2.12
C GLU A 199 -10.01 1.51 -0.79
N TRP A 200 -9.34 2.43 -0.10
CA TRP A 200 -8.70 2.17 1.17
C TRP A 200 -9.71 1.82 2.27
N GLU A 201 -10.81 2.55 2.38
CA GLU A 201 -11.86 2.25 3.36
C GLU A 201 -12.51 0.89 3.13
N ILE A 202 -12.78 0.54 1.85
CA ILE A 202 -13.28 -0.79 1.49
C ILE A 202 -12.25 -1.86 1.89
N ALA A 203 -10.98 -1.68 1.53
CA ALA A 203 -9.92 -2.64 1.84
C ALA A 203 -9.74 -2.84 3.35
N ARG A 204 -9.75 -1.77 4.15
CA ARG A 204 -9.64 -1.85 5.62
C ARG A 204 -10.83 -2.58 6.23
N THR A 205 -12.04 -2.28 5.78
CA THR A 205 -13.27 -2.93 6.27
C THR A 205 -13.24 -4.44 5.98
N LEU A 206 -12.84 -4.82 4.76
CA LEU A 206 -12.70 -6.21 4.35
C LEU A 206 -11.58 -6.95 5.10
N GLN A 207 -10.48 -6.26 5.42
CA GLN A 207 -9.40 -6.81 6.24
C GLN A 207 -9.88 -7.05 7.69
N ALA A 208 -10.58 -6.08 8.29
CA ALA A 208 -11.14 -6.23 9.62
C ALA A 208 -12.14 -7.40 9.67
N HIS A 209 -13.06 -7.47 8.70
CA HIS A 209 -13.98 -8.60 8.54
C HIS A 209 -13.21 -9.92 8.44
N SER A 210 -12.23 -10.03 7.54
CA SER A 210 -11.47 -11.26 7.35
C SER A 210 -10.71 -11.72 8.60
N ARG A 211 -10.15 -10.78 9.38
CA ARG A 211 -9.49 -11.08 10.65
C ARG A 211 -10.47 -11.59 11.71
N LEU A 212 -11.64 -10.98 11.81
CA LEU A 212 -12.68 -11.40 12.75
C LEU A 212 -13.27 -12.77 12.35
N SER A 213 -13.53 -12.99 11.06
CA SER A 213 -14.04 -14.26 10.54
C SER A 213 -13.06 -15.42 10.69
N ALA A 214 -11.75 -15.17 10.72
CA ALA A 214 -10.74 -16.21 10.92
C ALA A 214 -10.79 -16.79 12.35
N GLY A 215 -11.29 -16.02 13.33
CA GLY A 215 -11.41 -16.43 14.72
C GLY A 215 -10.07 -16.74 15.42
N PRO A 216 -10.10 -17.07 16.72
CA PRO A 216 -8.93 -17.57 17.43
C PRO A 216 -8.58 -19.01 16.99
N ALA A 217 -7.30 -19.39 17.18
CA ALA A 217 -6.80 -20.72 16.81
C ALA A 217 -7.45 -21.89 17.58
N ASP A 218 -8.09 -21.60 18.72
CA ASP A 218 -8.92 -22.55 19.48
C ASP A 218 -10.37 -22.04 19.50
N PRO A 219 -11.15 -22.30 18.43
CA PRO A 219 -12.46 -21.70 18.27
C PRO A 219 -13.50 -22.45 19.12
N GLY A 220 -13.99 -21.79 20.16
CA GLY A 220 -15.32 -22.08 20.68
C GLY A 220 -16.41 -21.71 19.66
N PRO A 221 -17.67 -22.12 19.86
CA PRO A 221 -18.77 -21.74 18.98
C PRO A 221 -18.91 -20.21 18.93
N VAL A 222 -18.82 -19.64 17.72
CA VAL A 222 -19.05 -18.20 17.49
C VAL A 222 -20.51 -17.88 17.81
N PRO A 223 -20.81 -16.89 18.67
CA PRO A 223 -22.17 -16.49 18.97
C PRO A 223 -22.93 -16.08 17.69
N ALA A 224 -24.19 -16.49 17.54
CA ALA A 224 -25.00 -16.17 16.36
C ALA A 224 -25.16 -14.65 16.13
N GLU A 225 -25.08 -13.85 17.19
CA GLU A 225 -25.12 -12.38 17.10
C GLU A 225 -23.86 -11.80 16.44
N GLU A 226 -22.69 -12.36 16.74
CA GLU A 226 -21.42 -11.93 16.13
C GLU A 226 -21.40 -12.27 14.64
N GLN A 227 -21.88 -13.46 14.27
CA GLN A 227 -22.01 -13.84 12.86
C GLN A 227 -22.94 -12.89 12.09
N ARG A 228 -24.11 -12.55 12.65
CA ARG A 228 -25.04 -11.60 12.02
C ARG A 228 -24.40 -10.21 11.83
N ALA A 229 -23.62 -9.74 12.81
CA ALA A 229 -22.94 -8.46 12.69
C ALA A 229 -21.88 -8.49 11.58
N LEU A 230 -21.11 -9.57 11.44
CA LEU A 230 -20.16 -9.75 10.34
C LEU A 230 -20.86 -9.78 8.98
N ASP A 231 -21.97 -10.52 8.86
CA ASP A 231 -22.76 -10.59 7.64
C ASP A 231 -23.31 -9.20 7.25
N GLU A 232 -23.76 -8.41 8.23
CA GLU A 232 -24.25 -7.05 8.00
C GLU A 232 -23.14 -6.09 7.51
N VAL A 233 -21.94 -6.17 8.11
CA VAL A 233 -20.77 -5.40 7.67
C VAL A 233 -20.39 -5.75 6.24
N LEU A 234 -20.40 -7.04 5.89
CA LEU A 234 -20.08 -7.51 4.54
C LEU A 234 -21.13 -7.03 3.53
N ALA A 235 -22.42 -7.16 3.87
CA ALA A 235 -23.52 -6.67 3.03
C ALA A 235 -23.48 -5.15 2.83
N GLY A 236 -23.11 -4.38 3.86
CA GLY A 236 -22.87 -2.94 3.77
C GLY A 236 -21.75 -2.59 2.80
N THR A 237 -20.62 -3.30 2.91
CA THR A 237 -19.47 -3.13 2.01
C THR A 237 -19.85 -3.47 0.57
N GLU A 238 -20.61 -4.55 0.35
CA GLU A 238 -21.08 -4.94 -0.97
C GLU A 238 -21.99 -3.86 -1.61
N ARG A 239 -22.88 -3.22 -0.84
CA ARG A 239 -23.68 -2.09 -1.33
C ARG A 239 -22.80 -0.92 -1.79
N ARG A 240 -21.73 -0.60 -1.05
CA ARG A 240 -20.75 0.43 -1.44
C ARG A 240 -20.04 0.08 -2.75
N VAL A 241 -19.59 -1.17 -2.89
CA VAL A 241 -18.97 -1.67 -4.14
C VAL A 241 -19.95 -1.57 -5.32
N ARG A 242 -21.22 -1.97 -5.15
CA ARG A 242 -22.26 -1.84 -6.19
C ARG A 242 -22.51 -0.39 -6.61
N ALA A 243 -22.47 0.55 -5.67
CA ALA A 243 -22.59 1.97 -5.99
C ALA A 243 -21.42 2.47 -6.86
N LEU A 244 -20.20 2.01 -6.55
CA LEU A 244 -18.99 2.32 -7.31
C LEU A 244 -19.02 1.71 -8.73
N GLU A 245 -19.49 0.47 -8.86
CA GLU A 245 -19.72 -0.19 -10.15
C GLU A 245 -20.77 0.55 -10.98
N SER A 246 -21.85 1.00 -10.35
CA SER A 246 -22.89 1.80 -11.02
C SER A 246 -22.36 3.15 -11.49
N TYR A 247 -21.49 3.79 -10.71
CA TYR A 247 -20.78 5.01 -11.12
C TYR A 247 -19.88 4.74 -12.33
N ALA A 248 -19.04 3.71 -12.27
CA ALA A 248 -18.18 3.29 -13.37
C ALA A 248 -18.98 2.99 -14.65
N HIS A 249 -20.14 2.33 -14.53
CA HIS A 249 -21.02 2.06 -15.65
C HIS A 249 -21.56 3.34 -16.31
N ARG A 250 -21.98 4.32 -15.50
CA ARG A 250 -22.44 5.62 -16.00
C ARG A 250 -21.33 6.37 -16.72
N VAL A 251 -20.12 6.42 -16.15
CA VAL A 251 -18.95 7.04 -16.78
C VAL A 251 -18.64 6.37 -18.14
N ALA A 252 -18.63 5.04 -18.19
CA ALA A 252 -18.42 4.30 -19.43
C ALA A 252 -19.56 4.48 -20.47
N ALA A 253 -20.78 4.73 -20.04
CA ALA A 253 -21.90 5.04 -20.93
C ALA A 253 -21.75 6.45 -21.53
N THR A 254 -21.36 7.44 -20.72
CA THR A 254 -21.06 8.80 -21.16
C THR A 254 -19.92 8.84 -22.18
N ASP A 255 -18.84 8.09 -21.92
CA ASP A 255 -17.72 7.96 -22.86
C ASP A 255 -18.18 7.40 -24.22
N ARG A 256 -19.01 6.34 -24.22
CA ARG A 256 -19.55 5.75 -25.45
C ARG A 256 -20.45 6.73 -26.20
N ALA A 257 -21.33 7.44 -25.50
CA ALA A 257 -22.21 8.45 -26.10
C ALA A 257 -21.40 9.58 -26.74
N THR A 258 -20.31 10.01 -26.10
CA THR A 258 -19.41 11.03 -26.64
C THR A 258 -18.74 10.55 -27.92
N ILE A 259 -18.22 9.32 -27.96
CA ILE A 259 -17.60 8.74 -29.16
C ILE A 259 -18.60 8.62 -30.32
N THR A 260 -19.84 8.22 -30.06
CA THR A 260 -20.88 8.13 -31.11
C THR A 260 -21.32 9.50 -31.63
N ALA A 261 -21.21 10.55 -30.82
CA ALA A 261 -21.60 11.92 -31.19
C ALA A 261 -20.45 12.72 -31.87
N GLU A 262 -19.22 12.21 -31.86
CA GLU A 262 -18.06 12.83 -32.50
C GLU A 262 -17.99 12.34 -33.96
N PRO A 263 -18.12 13.22 -34.97
CA PRO A 263 -18.00 12.81 -36.36
C PRO A 263 -16.59 12.27 -36.64
N PRO A 264 -16.44 11.29 -37.55
CA PRO A 264 -15.17 10.59 -37.82
C PRO A 264 -14.03 11.52 -38.29
N ASP A 265 -14.36 12.73 -38.74
CA ASP A 265 -13.40 13.65 -39.34
C ASP A 265 -12.90 14.73 -38.37
N GLY A 266 -13.32 14.73 -37.10
CA GLY A 266 -12.87 15.70 -36.07
C GLY A 266 -13.28 17.16 -36.31
N GLU A 267 -13.82 17.48 -37.50
CA GLU A 267 -14.42 18.77 -37.82
C GLU A 267 -15.75 18.89 -37.07
N PRO A 268 -15.93 19.92 -36.22
CA PRO A 268 -17.25 20.22 -35.67
C PRO A 268 -18.18 20.43 -36.86
N SER A 269 -19.25 19.64 -36.96
CA SER A 269 -20.12 19.81 -38.12
C SER A 269 -20.60 21.26 -38.15
N PRO A 270 -20.52 21.99 -39.27
CA PRO A 270 -20.91 23.40 -39.35
C PRO A 270 -22.37 23.60 -38.90
N ARG A 271 -23.18 22.55 -39.02
CA ARG A 271 -24.54 22.47 -38.50
C ARG A 271 -24.60 22.48 -36.96
N ARG A 272 -23.71 21.77 -36.26
CA ARG A 272 -23.64 21.76 -34.79
C ARG A 272 -23.20 23.12 -34.26
N GLU A 273 -22.24 23.75 -34.93
CA GLU A 273 -21.77 25.08 -34.57
C GLU A 273 -22.85 26.15 -34.78
N GLN A 274 -23.58 26.08 -35.90
CA GLN A 274 -24.76 26.92 -36.14
C GLN A 274 -25.86 26.68 -35.10
N LEU A 275 -26.09 25.43 -34.69
CA LEU A 275 -27.09 25.11 -33.66
C LEU A 275 -26.69 25.69 -32.30
N LEU A 276 -25.42 25.55 -31.91
CA LEU A 276 -24.90 26.13 -30.67
C LEU A 276 -24.96 27.66 -30.70
N HIS A 277 -24.65 28.28 -31.84
CA HIS A 277 -24.77 29.73 -32.01
C HIS A 277 -26.23 30.20 -31.92
N LEU A 278 -27.17 29.46 -32.52
CA LEU A 278 -28.60 29.73 -32.41
C LEU A 278 -29.08 29.61 -30.96
N LEU A 279 -28.67 28.56 -30.24
CA LEU A 279 -29.03 28.37 -28.83
C LEU A 279 -28.46 29.49 -27.95
N ALA A 280 -27.21 29.88 -28.16
CA ALA A 280 -26.59 31.00 -27.44
C ALA A 280 -27.34 32.31 -27.70
N ARG A 281 -27.77 32.55 -28.94
CA ARG A 281 -28.55 33.73 -29.29
C ARG A 281 -29.93 33.71 -28.63
N THR A 282 -30.63 32.58 -28.65
CA THR A 282 -31.93 32.44 -27.98
C THR A 282 -31.82 32.64 -26.47
N ALA A 283 -30.78 32.10 -25.83
CA ALA A 283 -30.55 32.34 -24.40
C ALA A 283 -30.28 33.82 -24.08
N ALA A 284 -29.57 34.53 -24.97
CA ALA A 284 -29.38 35.98 -24.84
C ALA A 284 -30.69 36.75 -25.08
N ASP A 285 -31.52 36.32 -26.04
CA ASP A 285 -32.83 36.90 -26.31
C ASP A 285 -33.78 36.71 -25.12
N ASP A 286 -33.77 35.54 -24.48
CA ASP A 286 -34.56 35.26 -23.27
C ASP A 286 -34.16 36.15 -22.10
N LEU A 287 -32.85 36.41 -21.93
CA LEU A 287 -32.34 37.34 -20.92
C LEU A 287 -32.78 38.77 -21.22
N ALA A 288 -32.66 39.24 -22.46
CA ALA A 288 -33.08 40.57 -22.87
C ALA A 288 -34.60 40.78 -22.71
N ALA A 289 -35.41 39.74 -22.96
CA ALA A 289 -36.85 39.77 -22.72
C ALA A 289 -37.16 39.91 -21.21
N ALA A 290 -36.46 39.17 -20.36
CA ALA A 290 -36.59 39.30 -18.91
C ALA A 290 -36.22 40.71 -18.40
N GLU A 291 -35.16 41.31 -18.93
CA GLU A 291 -34.75 42.68 -18.61
C GLU A 291 -35.78 43.72 -19.07
N THR A 292 -36.35 43.54 -20.26
CA THR A 292 -37.38 44.44 -20.80
C THR A 292 -38.66 44.40 -19.97
N LEU A 293 -39.09 43.22 -19.53
CA LEU A 293 -40.22 43.07 -18.61
C LEU A 293 -39.93 43.74 -17.27
N ALA A 294 -38.73 43.56 -16.73
CA ALA A 294 -38.32 44.21 -15.48
C ALA A 294 -38.28 45.76 -15.60
N LEU A 295 -37.97 46.30 -16.78
CA LEU A 295 -38.05 47.74 -17.05
C LEU A 295 -39.50 48.21 -17.19
N ALA A 296 -40.37 47.43 -17.82
CA ALA A 296 -41.79 47.72 -17.94
C ALA A 296 -42.47 47.77 -16.57
N ASP A 297 -42.14 46.86 -15.67
CA ASP A 297 -42.66 46.84 -14.29
C ASP A 297 -42.18 48.03 -13.44
N ARG A 298 -41.09 48.69 -13.83
CA ARG A 298 -40.60 49.92 -13.17
C ARG A 298 -41.27 51.19 -13.68
N LEU A 299 -42.00 51.12 -14.79
CA LEU A 299 -42.79 52.27 -15.22
C LEU A 299 -43.97 52.44 -14.25
N PRO A 300 -44.19 53.66 -13.74
CA PRO A 300 -45.38 53.92 -12.92
C PRO A 300 -46.62 53.58 -13.75
N PRO A 301 -47.68 53.05 -13.11
CA PRO A 301 -48.92 52.74 -13.82
C PRO A 301 -49.43 54.00 -14.53
N PRO A 302 -50.03 53.85 -15.72
CA PRO A 302 -50.57 55.00 -16.44
C PRO A 302 -51.53 55.75 -15.52
N ASP A 303 -51.27 57.04 -15.34
CA ASP A 303 -52.10 57.91 -14.53
C ASP A 303 -53.52 57.87 -15.10
N PRO A 304 -54.54 57.39 -14.36
CA PRO A 304 -55.90 57.32 -14.87
C PRO A 304 -56.52 58.70 -15.14
N ALA A 305 -55.78 59.79 -14.88
CA ALA A 305 -56.20 61.16 -15.13
C ALA A 305 -55.31 61.88 -16.17
N GLY A 306 -55.60 61.65 -17.46
CA GLY A 306 -55.65 62.78 -18.41
C GLY A 306 -55.27 62.49 -19.87
N PRO A 307 -55.74 63.32 -20.81
CA PRO A 307 -56.89 64.23 -20.75
C PRO A 307 -58.24 63.54 -21.01
#